data_AF-A0A5E4GG06-F1
#
_entry.id   AF-A0A5E4GG06-F1
#
_cell.length_a   1.000
_cell.length_b   1.000
_cell.length_c   1.000
_cell.angle_alpha   90.00
_cell.angle_beta   90.00
_cell.angle_gamma   90.00
#
_symmetry.space_group_name_H-M   'P 1'
#
loop_
_entity.id
_entity.type
_entity.pdbx_description
1 polymer ?
#
loop_
_entity_poly.entity_id
_entity_poly.type
_entity_poly.pdbx_seq_one_letter_code
_entity_poly.pdbx_strand_id
1 'polypeptide(L)' 'VAMDPNNEDILYLSIGRHFFMCNILTKSWLVIAEKDRHQSVVAPFLPLIFHPQWPTPVPRPATSEER' A
#
# COMPACT_ATOMS: atom_id res chain seq x y z
N VAL A 1 -2.00 -16.12 1.41
CA VAL A 1 -1.70 -15.73 0.02
C VAL A 1 -2.70 -14.67 -0.40
N ALA A 2 -2.28 -13.64 -1.13
CA ALA A 2 -3.15 -12.56 -1.60
C ALA A 2 -2.70 -12.08 -2.99
N MET A 3 -3.65 -11.66 -3.82
CA MET A 3 -3.39 -11.02 -5.12
C MET A 3 -3.33 -9.50 -4.94
N ASP A 4 -2.51 -8.81 -5.74
CA ASP A 4 -2.53 -7.34 -5.76
C ASP A 4 -3.85 -6.83 -6.40
N PRO A 5 -4.55 -5.86 -5.79
CA PRO A 5 -5.83 -5.36 -6.28
C PRO A 5 -5.71 -4.49 -7.54
N ASN A 6 -4.51 -3.98 -7.85
CA ASN A 6 -4.23 -3.13 -9.01
C ASN A 6 -3.41 -3.85 -10.08
N ASN A 7 -2.83 -5.02 -9.77
CA ASN A 7 -1.99 -5.79 -10.69
C ASN A 7 -2.21 -7.31 -10.54
N GLU A 8 -2.95 -7.89 -11.48
CA GLU A 8 -3.27 -9.32 -11.49
C GLU A 8 -2.06 -10.26 -11.66
N ASP A 9 -0.90 -9.74 -12.04
CA ASP A 9 0.33 -10.53 -12.15
C ASP A 9 1.10 -10.65 -10.83
N ILE A 10 0.72 -9.91 -9.79
CA ILE A 10 1.44 -9.85 -8.52
C ILE A 10 0.74 -10.68 -7.44
N LEU A 11 1.51 -11.61 -6.85
CA LEU A 11 1.10 -12.49 -5.77
C LEU A 11 1.93 -12.23 -4.51
N TYR A 12 1.25 -11.98 -3.40
CA TYR A 12 1.85 -11.87 -2.09
C TYR A 12 1.74 -13.18 -1.30
N LEU A 13 2.88 -13.66 -0.83
CA LEU A 13 3.01 -14.92 -0.10
C LEU A 13 3.69 -14.68 1.24
N SER A 14 3.25 -15.39 2.27
CA SER A 14 3.95 -15.46 3.56
C SER A 14 4.43 -16.89 3.73
N ILE A 15 5.74 -17.09 3.83
CA ILE A 15 6.36 -18.40 4.04
C ILE A 15 7.27 -18.29 5.25
N GLY A 16 6.89 -19.00 6.33
CA GLY A 16 7.59 -18.94 7.61
C GLY A 16 7.56 -17.52 8.20
N ARG A 17 8.72 -16.85 8.20
CA ARG A 17 8.85 -15.47 8.68
C ARG A 17 8.96 -14.45 7.56
N HIS A 18 9.08 -14.86 6.31
CA HIS A 18 9.30 -13.89 5.24
C HIS A 18 8.00 -13.65 4.47
N PHE A 19 7.82 -12.40 4.07
CA PHE A 19 6.83 -11.99 3.09
C PHE A 19 7.52 -11.83 1.75
N PHE A 20 6.91 -12.43 0.73
CA PHE A 20 7.39 -12.43 -0.64
C PHE A 20 6.37 -11.75 -1.54
N MET A 21 6.86 -10.99 -2.50
CA MET A 21 6.14 -10.56 -3.68
C MET A 21 6.64 -11.39 -4.85
N CYS A 22 5.74 -12.02 -5.57
CA CYS A 22 6.05 -12.81 -6.75
C CYS A 22 5.31 -12.22 -7.95
N ASN A 23 6.03 -12.00 -9.05
CA ASN A 23 5.40 -11.69 -10.32
C ASN A 23 5.19 -13.02 -11.08
N ILE A 24 3.94 -13.42 -11.26
CA ILE A 24 3.56 -14.73 -11.80
C ILE A 24 3.96 -14.88 -13.26
N LEU A 25 3.93 -13.78 -14.04
CA LEU A 25 4.27 -13.76 -15.46
C LEU A 25 5.78 -13.97 -15.67
N THR A 26 6.59 -13.17 -14.98
CA THR A 26 8.06 -13.18 -15.11
C THR A 26 8.74 -14.21 -14.22
N LYS A 27 8.00 -14.84 -13.29
CA LYS A 27 8.51 -15.75 -12.26
C LYS A 27 9.57 -15.11 -11.35
N SER A 28 9.58 -13.78 -11.25
CA SER A 28 10.51 -13.06 -10.37
C SER A 28 9.97 -13.01 -8.94
N TRP A 29 10.88 -13.13 -7.97
CA TRP A 29 10.56 -13.15 -6.54
C TRP A 29 11.34 -12.05 -5.83
N LEU A 30 10.67 -11.36 -4.91
CA LEU A 30 11.25 -10.33 -4.07
C LEU A 30 10.84 -10.57 -2.61
N VAL A 31 11.80 -10.55 -1.70
CA VAL A 31 11.52 -10.53 -0.25
C VAL A 31 11.19 -9.10 0.14
N ILE A 32 9.99 -8.87 0.64
CA ILE A 32 9.50 -7.52 0.98
C ILE A 32 9.51 -7.22 2.47
N ALA A 33 9.45 -8.25 3.32
CA ALA A 33 9.56 -8.07 4.76
C ALA A 33 9.99 -9.38 5.44
N GLU A 34 10.65 -9.25 6.57
CA GLU A 34 10.88 -10.34 7.51
C GLU A 34 10.14 -10.05 8.81
N LYS A 35 9.35 -11.01 9.27
CA LYS A 35 8.70 -11.04 10.57
C LYS A 35 9.77 -11.35 11.60
N ASP A 36 10.45 -10.29 12.02
CA ASP A 36 11.46 -10.39 13.06
C ASP A 36 10.82 -10.89 14.37
N ARG A 37 11.54 -11.73 15.12
CA ARG A 37 11.06 -12.25 16.41
C ARG A 37 11.22 -11.24 17.56
N HIS A 38 11.80 -10.08 17.28
CA HIS A 38 12.05 -8.99 18.22
C HIS A 38 11.12 -7.80 17.96
N GLN A 39 9.81 -7.98 18.16
CA GLN A 39 8.92 -6.87 18.52
C GLN A 39 8.39 -7.09 19.94
N SER A 40 9.34 -7.28 20.86
CA SER A 40 9.17 -6.87 22.25
C SER A 40 10.06 -5.64 22.41
N VAL A 41 9.55 -4.65 23.14
CA VAL A 41 10.17 -3.36 23.51
C VAL A 41 9.75 -2.16 22.63
N VAL A 42 8.65 -1.56 23.10
CA VAL A 42 8.27 -0.14 23.06
C VAL A 42 7.81 0.39 21.70
N ALA A 43 6.50 0.58 21.57
CA ALA A 43 5.93 1.53 20.64
C ALA A 43 6.29 2.95 21.10
N PRO A 44 7.18 3.70 20.43
CA PRO A 44 7.26 5.12 20.64
C PRO A 44 6.16 5.73 19.77
N PHE A 45 5.07 6.14 20.42
CA PHE A 45 4.11 7.14 19.96
C PHE A 45 4.39 7.71 18.56
N LEU A 46 3.90 7.05 17.51
CA LEU A 46 3.79 7.68 16.21
C LEU A 46 2.54 8.58 16.28
N PRO A 47 2.65 9.92 16.16
CA PRO A 47 1.46 10.72 16.01
C PRO A 47 0.80 10.31 14.69
N LEU A 48 -0.38 9.72 14.80
CA LEU A 48 -1.32 9.44 13.72
C LEU A 48 -1.72 10.77 13.05
N ILE A 49 -0.83 11.33 12.23
CA ILE A 49 -1.19 12.35 11.25
C ILE A 49 -1.37 11.61 9.92
N PHE A 50 -2.44 10.82 9.87
CA PHE A 50 -2.98 10.33 8.61
C PHE A 50 -3.87 11.45 8.05
N HIS A 51 -3.26 12.37 7.30
CA HIS A 51 -4.02 13.18 6.35
C HIS A 51 -4.14 12.35 5.08
N PRO A 52 -5.32 11.78 4.75
CA PRO A 52 -5.45 11.12 3.47
C PRO A 52 -5.37 12.20 2.38
N GLN A 53 -4.28 12.20 1.61
CA GLN A 53 -4.14 13.00 0.38
C GLN A 53 -5.05 12.41 -0.72
N TRP A 54 -6.36 12.42 -0.48
CA TRP A 54 -7.31 12.35 -1.58
C TRP A 54 -7.39 13.74 -2.21
N PRO A 55 -7.45 13.86 -3.54
CA PRO A 55 -7.65 15.17 -4.14
C PRO A 55 -9.05 15.65 -3.75
N THR A 56 -9.13 16.66 -2.89
CA THR A 56 -10.37 17.41 -2.69
C THR A 56 -10.79 17.96 -4.05
N PRO A 57 -11.96 17.60 -4.61
CA PRO A 57 -12.40 18.15 -5.87
C PRO A 57 -12.49 19.67 -5.75
N VAL A 58 -11.70 20.40 -6.53
CA VAL A 58 -11.76 21.87 -6.57
C VAL A 58 -13.10 22.26 -7.20
N PRO A 59 -13.95 23.06 -6.53
CA PRO A 59 -15.15 23.59 -7.14
C PRO A 59 -14.75 24.45 -8.35
N ARG A 60 -15.21 24.07 -9.54
CA ARG A 60 -15.09 24.95 -10.71
C ARG A 60 -16.06 26.12 -10.51
N PRO A 61 -15.65 27.38 -10.66
CA PRO A 61 -16.59 28.48 -10.70
C PRO A 61 -17.59 28.20 -11.84
N ALA A 62 -18.88 28.30 -11.53
CA ALA A 62 -19.89 28.32 -12.58
C ALA A 62 -19.54 29.49 -13.50
N THR A 63 -19.31 29.21 -14.77
CA THR A 63 -19.31 30.24 -15.80
C THR A 63 -20.65 30.95 -15.69
N SER A 64 -20.64 32.19 -15.20
CA SER A 64 -21.73 33.12 -15.41
C SER A 64 -21.76 33.42 -16.91
N GLU A 65 -22.41 32.53 -17.66
CA GLU A 65 -22.92 32.86 -18.97
C GLU A 65 -24.13 33.76 -18.71
N GLU A 66 -23.86 35.06 -18.53
CA GLU A 66 -24.89 36.08 -18.51
C GLU A 66 -24.61 37.06 -19.64
N ARG A 67 -25.34 36.81 -20.74
CA ARG A 67 -25.83 37.70 -21.79
C ARG A 67 -24.85 38.62 -22.54
#